data_AF-A0A7C5UY61-F1
#
_entry.id   AF-A0A7C5UY61-F1
#
_cell.length_a   1.000
_cell.length_b   1.000
_cell.length_c   1.000
_cell.angle_alpha   90.00
_cell.angle_beta   90.00
_cell.angle_gamma   90.00
#
_symmetry.space_group_name_H-M   'P 1'
#
loop_
_entity.id
_entity.type
_entity.pdbx_description
1 polymer ?
#
loop_
_entity_poly.entity_id
_entity_poly.type
_entity_poly.pdbx_seq_one_letter_code
_entity_poly.pdbx_strand_id
1 'polypeptide(L)'
;MRMLGLRAHHVKEIYTYANSLVETARNNGGKRSVLRKLTARIGKYYYKLDLDNIVLTLKLHNGYEAKLRLVAPSERVVKYKEWSNYELVVKYDSKNFWVSVYFKKTVKPVKHGTIIAVDLNFDNLTLAVFMFNSKLIRLKRYRTPLRKMLTHKIWIERVQKRYPESWKFIKNVRRTIERPW
;
A
#
# COMPACT_ATOMS: atom_id res chain seq x y z
N MET A 1 1.43 -29.65 7.08
CA MET A 1 2.21 -28.39 6.93
C MET A 1 3.73 -28.55 7.06
N ARG A 2 4.28 -29.47 7.88
CA ARG A 2 5.72 -29.84 7.82
C ARG A 2 6.15 -30.30 6.41
N MET A 3 5.28 -31.07 5.74
CA MET A 3 5.45 -31.56 4.36
C MET A 3 5.52 -30.43 3.31
N LEU A 4 5.03 -29.22 3.62
CA LEU A 4 5.10 -28.05 2.73
C LEU A 4 6.36 -27.19 2.96
N GLY A 5 7.27 -27.63 3.84
CA GLY A 5 8.52 -26.91 4.12
C GLY A 5 8.36 -25.62 4.94
N LEU A 6 7.20 -25.40 5.58
CA LEU A 6 6.95 -24.23 6.42
C LEU A 6 7.38 -24.48 7.87
N ARG A 7 8.18 -23.56 8.43
CA ARG A 7 8.59 -23.58 9.85
C ARG A 7 7.41 -23.23 10.76
N ALA A 8 7.47 -23.65 12.02
CA ALA A 8 6.39 -23.49 13.00
C ALA A 8 5.91 -22.02 13.16
N HIS A 9 6.81 -21.04 13.08
CA HIS A 9 6.44 -19.64 13.15
C HIS A 9 5.60 -19.18 11.94
N HIS A 10 5.93 -19.61 10.72
CA HIS A 10 5.12 -19.33 9.53
C HIS A 10 3.73 -19.94 9.64
N VAL A 11 3.63 -21.17 10.17
CA VAL A 11 2.36 -21.86 10.38
C VAL A 11 1.50 -21.11 11.41
N LYS A 12 2.10 -20.67 12.51
CA LYS A 12 1.43 -19.88 13.55
C LYS A 12 0.84 -18.61 12.94
N GLU A 13 1.62 -17.85 12.18
CA GLU A 13 1.12 -16.60 11.58
C GLU A 13 0.00 -16.80 10.57
N ILE A 14 0.14 -17.79 9.67
CA ILE A 14 -0.92 -18.13 8.72
C ILE A 14 -2.20 -18.52 9.45
N TYR A 15 -2.08 -19.30 10.53
CA TYR A 15 -3.20 -19.72 11.36
C TYR A 15 -3.86 -18.54 12.08
N THR A 16 -3.07 -17.68 12.74
CA THR A 16 -3.60 -16.48 13.43
C THR A 16 -4.31 -15.55 12.45
N TYR A 17 -3.76 -15.35 11.25
CA TYR A 17 -4.40 -14.56 10.21
C TYR A 17 -5.72 -15.20 9.75
N ALA A 18 -5.73 -16.49 9.46
CA ALA A 18 -6.94 -17.21 9.08
C ALA A 18 -8.03 -17.12 10.17
N ASN A 19 -7.67 -17.28 11.44
CA ASN A 19 -8.61 -17.18 12.56
C ASN A 19 -9.21 -15.77 12.68
N SER A 20 -8.38 -14.73 12.55
CA SER A 20 -8.86 -13.34 12.55
C SER A 20 -9.87 -13.05 11.42
N LEU A 21 -9.68 -13.69 10.25
CA LEU A 21 -10.55 -13.53 9.09
C LEU A 21 -11.92 -14.22 9.30
N VAL A 22 -11.93 -15.33 10.04
CA VAL A 22 -13.14 -16.04 10.44
C VAL A 22 -13.90 -15.25 11.50
N GLU A 23 -13.23 -14.76 12.54
CA GLU A 23 -13.84 -13.92 13.58
C GLU A 23 -14.47 -12.66 13.00
N THR A 24 -13.77 -11.94 12.12
CA THR A 24 -14.31 -10.74 11.46
C THR A 24 -15.49 -11.06 10.55
N ALA A 25 -15.47 -12.18 9.82
CA ALA A 25 -16.61 -12.59 9.00
C ALA A 25 -17.83 -12.96 9.87
N ARG A 26 -17.60 -13.65 11.00
CA ARG A 26 -18.65 -14.05 11.96
C ARG A 26 -19.28 -12.83 12.63
N ASN A 27 -18.49 -11.86 13.06
CA ASN A 27 -18.98 -10.62 13.69
C ASN A 27 -19.82 -9.77 12.72
N ASN A 28 -19.52 -9.83 11.43
CA ASN A 28 -20.25 -9.10 10.39
C ASN A 28 -21.46 -9.89 9.82
N GLY A 29 -21.88 -10.99 10.44
CA GLY A 29 -23.03 -11.80 9.99
C GLY A 29 -22.79 -12.55 8.66
N GLY A 30 -21.55 -12.68 8.22
CA GLY A 30 -21.18 -13.34 6.97
C GLY A 30 -21.15 -14.87 7.09
N LYS A 31 -21.65 -15.56 6.05
CA LYS A 31 -21.83 -17.03 6.05
C LYS A 31 -20.59 -17.84 5.63
N ARG A 32 -19.59 -17.20 4.99
CA ARG A 32 -18.38 -17.88 4.47
C ARG A 32 -17.18 -16.94 4.36
N SER A 33 -16.14 -17.17 5.16
CA SER A 33 -14.84 -16.53 4.99
C SER A 33 -14.02 -17.31 3.97
N VAL A 34 -13.67 -16.67 2.85
CA VAL A 34 -12.71 -17.22 1.90
C VAL A 34 -11.36 -16.62 2.24
N LEU A 35 -10.36 -17.46 2.49
CA LEU A 35 -8.98 -17.02 2.65
C LEU A 35 -8.45 -16.53 1.30
N ARG A 36 -8.75 -15.28 0.95
CA ARG A 36 -8.41 -14.71 -0.36
C ARG A 36 -6.92 -14.43 -0.52
N LYS A 37 -6.20 -14.26 0.60
CA LYS A 37 -4.80 -13.85 0.63
C LYS A 37 -4.06 -14.67 1.68
N LEU A 38 -2.98 -15.32 1.28
CA LEU A 38 -2.05 -15.95 2.22
C LEU A 38 -0.89 -14.99 2.42
N THR A 39 -0.68 -14.56 3.65
CA THR A 39 0.39 -13.61 4.00
C THR A 39 1.16 -14.17 5.18
N ALA A 40 2.49 -14.19 5.08
CA ALA A 40 3.37 -14.60 6.16
C ALA A 40 4.51 -13.58 6.31
N ARG A 41 4.74 -13.14 7.54
CA ARG A 41 5.91 -12.36 7.92
C ARG A 41 7.05 -13.33 8.17
N ILE A 42 8.21 -12.97 7.65
CA ILE A 42 9.42 -13.76 7.74
C ILE A 42 10.38 -12.99 8.63
N GLY A 43 10.81 -13.61 9.73
CA GLY A 43 11.76 -13.01 10.65
C GLY A 43 13.15 -12.86 10.03
N LYS A 44 13.92 -11.86 10.50
CA LYS A 44 15.26 -11.51 9.99
C LYS A 44 16.25 -12.68 9.87
N TYR A 45 16.13 -13.69 10.73
CA TYR A 45 16.99 -14.88 10.71
C TYR A 45 16.67 -15.88 9.59
N TYR A 46 15.50 -15.75 8.96
CA TYR A 46 14.99 -16.69 7.96
C TYR A 46 15.09 -16.17 6.53
N TYR A 47 15.76 -15.03 6.31
CA TYR A 47 16.09 -14.55 4.98
C TYR A 47 17.42 -13.78 4.96
N LYS A 48 17.99 -13.65 3.78
CA LYS A 48 19.14 -12.77 3.49
C LYS A 48 18.76 -11.90 2.30
N LEU A 49 18.82 -10.59 2.50
CA LEU A 49 18.53 -9.59 1.47
C LEU A 49 19.85 -9.00 0.99
N ASP A 50 20.15 -9.21 -0.29
CA ASP A 50 21.28 -8.61 -1.00
C ASP A 50 20.75 -7.57 -1.98
N LEU A 51 20.93 -6.29 -1.64
CA LEU A 51 20.49 -5.17 -2.46
C LEU A 51 21.47 -4.81 -3.57
N ASP A 52 22.71 -5.29 -3.52
CA ASP A 52 23.71 -5.06 -4.56
C ASP A 52 23.42 -5.95 -5.77
N ASN A 53 23.08 -7.21 -5.50
CA ASN A 53 22.70 -8.18 -6.53
C ASN A 53 21.17 -8.23 -6.78
N ILE A 54 20.38 -7.51 -5.97
CA ILE A 54 18.91 -7.51 -6.02
C ILE A 54 18.36 -8.94 -5.82
N VAL A 55 18.98 -9.69 -4.90
CA VAL A 55 18.63 -11.08 -4.59
C VAL A 55 18.11 -11.18 -3.15
N LEU A 56 16.94 -11.78 -3.02
CA LEU A 56 16.39 -12.20 -1.74
C LEU A 56 16.54 -13.72 -1.61
N THR A 57 17.27 -14.17 -0.60
CA THR A 57 17.39 -15.59 -0.26
C THR A 57 16.47 -15.88 0.92
N LEU A 58 15.48 -16.76 0.73
CA LEU A 58 14.59 -17.23 1.79
C LEU A 58 15.06 -18.59 2.29
N LYS A 59 15.26 -18.73 3.60
CA LYS A 59 15.61 -20.00 4.25
C LYS A 59 14.34 -20.79 4.53
N LEU A 60 14.15 -21.87 3.80
CA LEU A 60 13.03 -22.79 3.97
C LEU A 60 13.37 -23.83 5.06
N HIS A 61 12.46 -24.79 5.26
CA HIS A 61 12.73 -25.93 6.13
C HIS A 61 13.72 -26.91 5.47
N ASN A 62 14.29 -27.83 6.25
CA ASN A 62 15.24 -28.86 5.79
C ASN A 62 16.51 -28.33 5.10
N GLY A 63 16.94 -27.10 5.42
CA GLY A 63 18.16 -26.52 4.85
C GLY A 63 18.03 -26.01 3.40
N TYR A 64 16.84 -26.09 2.80
CA TYR A 64 16.60 -25.53 1.48
C TYR A 64 16.62 -24.00 1.51
N GLU A 65 17.17 -23.40 0.45
CA GLU A 65 17.17 -21.95 0.24
C GLU A 65 16.53 -21.62 -1.10
N ALA A 66 15.59 -20.68 -1.12
CA ALA A 66 14.99 -20.15 -2.34
C ALA A 66 15.59 -18.79 -2.64
N LYS A 67 16.23 -18.64 -3.80
CA LYS A 67 16.76 -17.36 -4.28
C LYS A 67 15.76 -16.71 -5.23
N LEU A 68 15.31 -15.51 -4.87
CA LEU A 68 14.37 -14.71 -5.62
C LEU A 68 15.09 -13.46 -6.13
N ARG A 69 15.07 -13.24 -7.44
CA ARG A 69 15.55 -11.97 -8.01
C ARG A 69 14.42 -10.95 -7.91
N LEU A 70 14.65 -9.83 -7.22
CA LEU A 70 13.62 -8.80 -7.09
C LEU A 70 13.53 -8.03 -8.41
N VAL A 71 12.32 -7.83 -8.90
CA VAL A 71 12.06 -7.02 -10.10
C VAL A 71 11.87 -5.57 -9.65
N ALA A 72 12.97 -4.86 -9.42
CA ALA A 72 12.95 -3.45 -9.06
C ALA A 72 14.06 -2.68 -9.80
N PRO A 73 13.81 -1.45 -10.28
CA PRO A 73 14.84 -0.61 -10.86
C PRO A 73 15.96 -0.35 -9.84
N SER A 74 17.22 -0.56 -10.24
CA SER A 74 18.40 -0.40 -9.38
C SER A 74 18.43 0.97 -8.70
N GLU A 75 18.14 2.04 -9.44
CA GLU A 75 18.04 3.43 -8.96
C GLU A 75 17.12 3.58 -7.75
N ARG A 76 15.99 2.87 -7.74
CA ARG A 76 15.02 2.91 -6.63
C ARG A 76 15.55 2.18 -5.40
N VAL A 77 16.40 1.17 -5.59
CA VAL A 77 16.95 0.33 -4.53
C VAL A 77 18.08 1.03 -3.78
N VAL A 78 18.87 1.86 -4.47
CA VAL A 78 20.05 2.55 -3.89
C VAL A 78 19.72 3.27 -2.58
N LYS A 79 18.61 4.00 -2.51
CA LYS A 79 18.22 4.74 -1.30
C LYS A 79 17.97 3.88 -0.06
N TYR A 80 17.72 2.58 -0.24
CA TYR A 80 17.44 1.64 0.85
C TYR A 80 18.70 0.92 1.35
N LYS A 81 19.85 1.03 0.66
CA LYS A 81 21.12 0.41 1.08
C LYS A 81 21.59 0.92 2.44
N GLU A 82 21.35 2.19 2.73
CA GLU A 82 21.70 2.82 4.01
C GLU A 82 20.67 2.55 5.11
N TRP A 83 19.54 1.89 4.80
CA TRP A 83 18.45 1.70 5.75
C TRP A 83 18.53 0.30 6.35
N SER A 84 18.12 0.18 7.60
CA SER A 84 18.03 -1.11 8.26
C SER A 84 16.76 -1.83 7.81
N ASN A 85 16.89 -2.97 7.15
CA ASN A 85 15.75 -3.83 6.90
C ASN A 85 15.31 -4.51 8.21
N TYR A 86 14.02 -4.38 8.56
CA TYR A 86 13.49 -4.85 9.84
C TYR A 86 12.48 -6.00 9.69
N GLU A 87 11.75 -6.06 8.58
CA GLU A 87 10.70 -7.05 8.36
C GLU A 87 10.57 -7.39 6.87
N LEU A 88 10.13 -8.61 6.59
CA LEU A 88 9.82 -9.09 5.26
C LEU A 88 8.48 -9.82 5.28
N VAL A 89 7.64 -9.56 4.29
CA VAL A 89 6.32 -10.17 4.18
C VAL A 89 6.19 -10.81 2.81
N VAL A 90 5.89 -12.10 2.81
CA VAL A 90 5.58 -12.85 1.59
C VAL A 90 4.08 -13.04 1.51
N LYS A 91 3.52 -12.67 0.37
CA LYS A 91 2.10 -12.82 0.06
C LYS A 91 1.96 -13.71 -1.16
N TYR A 92 1.08 -14.69 -1.07
CA TYR A 92 0.65 -15.49 -2.22
C TYR A 92 -0.76 -15.06 -2.61
N ASP A 93 -0.90 -14.56 -3.83
CA ASP A 93 -2.17 -14.07 -4.38
C ASP A 93 -2.23 -14.36 -5.89
N SER A 94 -3.36 -14.89 -6.36
CA SER A 94 -3.60 -15.19 -7.79
C SER A 94 -2.43 -15.90 -8.50
N LYS A 95 -1.88 -16.95 -7.88
CA LYS A 95 -0.72 -17.73 -8.37
C LYS A 95 0.62 -17.00 -8.39
N ASN A 96 0.69 -15.76 -7.92
CA ASN A 96 1.91 -14.98 -7.84
C ASN A 96 2.38 -14.80 -6.39
N PHE A 97 3.71 -14.84 -6.20
CA PHE A 97 4.34 -14.47 -4.95
C PHE A 97 4.75 -12.99 -5.00
N TRP A 98 4.28 -12.24 -4.01
CA TRP A 98 4.65 -10.86 -3.77
C TRP A 98 5.53 -10.81 -2.54
N VAL A 99 6.66 -10.11 -2.64
CA VAL A 99 7.55 -9.89 -1.50
C VAL A 99 7.58 -8.40 -1.16
N SER A 100 7.13 -8.08 0.04
CA SER A 100 7.21 -6.74 0.60
C SER A 100 8.36 -6.68 1.59
N VAL A 101 9.36 -5.85 1.30
CA VAL A 101 10.54 -5.65 2.15
C VAL A 101 10.39 -4.32 2.87
N TYR A 102 10.39 -4.35 4.21
CA TYR A 102 10.21 -3.17 5.03
C TYR A 102 11.55 -2.67 5.57
N PHE A 103 11.77 -1.37 5.45
CA PHE A 103 13.00 -0.70 5.88
C PHE A 103 12.70 0.34 6.94
N LYS A 104 13.61 0.48 7.88
CA LYS A 104 13.61 1.48 8.94
C LYS A 104 14.83 2.39 8.78
N LYS A 105 14.58 3.70 8.73
CA LYS A 105 15.60 4.74 8.79
C LYS A 105 15.38 5.56 10.05
N THR A 106 16.41 5.69 10.88
CA THR A 106 16.41 6.68 11.95
C THR A 106 16.66 8.05 11.31
N VAL A 107 15.68 8.95 11.40
CA VAL A 107 15.80 10.30 10.88
C VAL A 107 16.05 11.23 12.06
N LYS A 108 17.17 11.95 12.04
CA LYS A 108 17.40 13.04 12.99
C LYS A 108 16.47 14.20 12.59
N PRO A 109 15.64 14.73 13.50
CA PRO A 109 14.85 15.91 13.20
C PRO A 109 15.81 17.04 12.85
N VAL A 110 15.68 17.57 11.64
CA VAL A 110 16.45 18.74 11.22
C VAL A 110 15.79 19.96 11.87
N LYS A 111 16.58 20.88 12.44
CA LYS A 111 16.04 22.20 12.82
C LYS A 111 15.54 22.88 11.56
N HIS A 112 14.24 22.84 11.35
CA HIS A 112 13.61 23.52 10.23
C HIS A 112 13.75 25.04 10.46
N GLY A 113 14.04 25.81 9.41
CA GLY A 113 14.08 27.28 9.47
C GLY A 113 12.80 27.94 8.95
N THR A 114 11.88 27.14 8.40
CA THR A 114 10.64 27.61 7.77
C THR A 114 9.47 26.69 8.09
N ILE A 115 8.29 27.27 8.22
CA ILE A 115 7.01 26.59 8.41
C ILE A 115 6.22 26.72 7.10
N ILE A 116 5.61 25.64 6.62
CA ILE A 116 4.74 25.67 5.45
C ILE A 116 3.30 25.48 5.92
N ALA A 117 2.46 26.50 5.77
CA ALA A 117 1.03 26.37 5.91
C ALA A 117 0.42 25.96 4.57
N VAL A 118 -0.42 24.94 4.60
CA VAL A 118 -1.10 24.39 3.45
C VAL A 118 -2.60 24.60 3.65
N ASP A 119 -3.19 25.47 2.84
CA ASP A 119 -4.63 25.72 2.82
C ASP A 119 -5.20 25.19 1.51
N LEU A 120 -6.14 24.25 1.62
CA LEU A 120 -6.76 23.58 0.48
C LEU A 120 -8.22 23.99 0.38
N ASN A 121 -8.56 24.63 -0.73
CA ASN A 121 -9.92 24.93 -1.13
C ASN A 121 -10.28 24.18 -2.43
N PHE A 122 -11.56 24.18 -2.80
CA PHE A 122 -12.07 23.48 -3.99
C PHE A 122 -11.54 24.04 -5.32
N ASP A 123 -11.14 25.30 -5.34
CA ASP A 123 -10.68 26.00 -6.54
C ASP A 123 -9.17 26.23 -6.55
N ASN A 124 -8.52 26.19 -5.37
CA ASN A 124 -7.10 26.43 -5.23
C ASN A 124 -6.46 25.75 -4.01
N LEU A 125 -5.20 25.38 -4.16
CA LEU A 125 -4.26 25.02 -3.11
C LEU A 125 -3.33 26.20 -2.85
N THR A 126 -3.38 26.76 -1.65
CA THR A 126 -2.51 27.84 -1.20
C THR A 126 -1.40 27.27 -0.33
N LEU A 127 -0.14 27.51 -0.73
CA LEU A 127 1.05 27.20 0.06
C LEU A 127 1.68 28.50 0.53
N ALA A 128 1.69 28.72 1.85
CA ALA A 128 2.35 29.85 2.48
C ALA A 128 3.58 29.35 3.24
N VAL A 129 4.75 29.87 2.89
CA VAL A 129 6.02 29.56 3.56
C VAL A 129 6.36 30.73 4.48
N PHE A 130 6.44 30.45 5.76
CA PHE A 130 6.79 31.40 6.82
C PHE A 130 8.18 31.09 7.38
N MET A 131 8.86 32.10 7.88
CA MET A 131 9.95 31.90 8.85
C MET A 131 9.37 31.62 10.24
N PHE A 132 10.19 31.11 11.16
CA PHE A 132 9.76 30.86 12.55
C PHE A 132 9.32 32.13 13.31
N ASN A 133 9.74 33.31 12.86
CA ASN A 133 9.26 34.59 13.40
C ASN A 133 7.95 35.07 12.76
N SER A 134 7.18 34.16 12.13
CA SER A 134 5.90 34.43 11.46
C SER A 134 5.96 35.35 10.24
N LYS A 135 7.16 35.73 9.76
CA LYS A 135 7.30 36.50 8.52
C LYS A 135 7.02 35.62 7.31
N LEU A 136 6.07 36.03 6.46
CA LEU A 136 5.76 35.37 5.20
C LEU A 136 6.92 35.56 4.20
N ILE A 137 7.48 34.46 3.71
CA ILE A 137 8.55 34.44 2.71
C ILE A 137 7.95 34.29 1.32
N ARG A 138 7.01 33.38 1.17
CA ARG A 138 6.48 33.00 -0.14
C ARG A 138 5.04 32.54 -0.05
N LEU A 139 4.22 33.04 -0.95
CA LEU A 139 2.86 32.57 -1.15
C LEU A 139 2.73 32.02 -2.58
N LYS A 140 2.32 30.76 -2.72
CA LYS A 140 1.99 30.15 -4.00
C LYS A 140 0.54 29.68 -4.01
N ARG A 141 -0.16 29.91 -5.11
CA ARG A 141 -1.52 29.42 -5.33
C ARG A 141 -1.54 28.56 -6.59
N TYR A 142 -2.02 27.34 -6.45
CA TYR A 142 -2.22 26.42 -7.56
C TYR A 142 -3.71 26.22 -7.76
N ARG A 143 -4.22 26.44 -8.98
CA ARG A 143 -5.62 26.13 -9.29
C ARG A 143 -5.85 24.63 -9.23
N THR A 144 -6.94 24.22 -8.61
CA THR A 144 -7.31 22.80 -8.49
C THR A 144 -8.66 22.55 -9.17
N PRO A 145 -8.85 21.41 -9.86
CA PRO A 145 -10.13 21.07 -10.47
C PRO A 145 -11.09 20.39 -9.48
N LEU A 146 -10.89 20.53 -8.17
CA LEU A 146 -11.60 19.73 -7.17
C LEU A 146 -13.12 20.00 -7.17
N ARG A 147 -13.53 21.26 -7.39
CA ARG A 147 -14.95 21.58 -7.60
C ARG A 147 -15.55 20.79 -8.76
N LYS A 148 -14.89 20.80 -9.92
CA LYS A 148 -15.30 20.04 -11.11
C LYS A 148 -15.36 18.55 -10.78
N MET A 149 -14.34 18.01 -10.11
CA MET A 149 -14.30 16.58 -9.72
C MET A 149 -15.45 16.22 -8.76
N LEU A 150 -15.80 17.09 -7.81
CA LEU A 150 -16.92 16.87 -6.90
C LEU A 150 -18.26 16.87 -7.64
N THR A 151 -18.47 17.81 -8.56
CA THR A 151 -19.68 17.84 -9.40
C THR A 151 -19.81 16.54 -10.19
N HIS A 152 -18.73 16.04 -10.78
CA HIS A 152 -18.72 14.78 -11.49
C HIS A 152 -19.06 13.60 -10.58
N LYS A 153 -18.48 13.57 -9.36
CA LYS A 153 -18.80 12.53 -8.38
C LYS A 153 -20.29 12.51 -8.02
N ILE A 154 -20.87 13.67 -7.72
CA ILE A 154 -22.31 13.81 -7.40
C ILE A 154 -23.16 13.32 -8.58
N TRP A 155 -22.77 13.68 -9.81
CA TRP A 155 -23.50 13.26 -11.01
C TRP A 155 -23.44 11.75 -11.21
N ILE A 156 -22.26 11.14 -11.07
CA ILE A 156 -22.07 9.68 -11.13
C ILE A 156 -22.95 8.99 -10.08
N GLU A 157 -22.95 9.45 -8.84
CA GLU A 157 -23.76 8.88 -7.76
C GLU A 157 -25.26 8.97 -8.05
N ARG A 158 -25.73 10.09 -8.63
CA ARG A 158 -27.14 10.25 -9.06
C ARG A 158 -27.52 9.26 -10.14
N VAL A 159 -26.64 9.03 -11.13
CA VAL A 159 -26.87 8.06 -12.20
C VAL A 159 -26.88 6.64 -11.65
N GLN A 160 -25.94 6.30 -10.76
CA GLN A 160 -25.89 5.00 -10.10
C GLN A 160 -27.14 4.74 -9.24
N LYS A 161 -27.65 5.77 -8.54
CA LYS A 161 -28.90 5.67 -7.76
C LYS A 161 -30.13 5.52 -8.65
N ARG A 162 -30.15 6.15 -9.83
CA ARG A 162 -31.25 6.01 -10.81
C ARG A 162 -31.27 4.63 -11.47
N TYR A 163 -30.10 4.01 -11.67
CA TYR A 163 -29.96 2.68 -12.27
C TYR A 163 -29.15 1.73 -11.37
N PRO A 164 -29.69 1.27 -10.23
CA PRO A 164 -28.99 0.39 -9.30
C PRO A 164 -28.54 -0.90 -10.02
N GLU A 165 -27.25 -1.23 -9.95
CA GLU A 165 -26.58 -2.37 -10.61
C GLU A 165 -26.58 -2.38 -12.16
N SER A 166 -27.64 -1.88 -12.81
CA SER A 166 -27.80 -1.86 -14.27
C SER A 166 -26.86 -0.90 -14.99
N TRP A 167 -26.39 0.17 -14.32
CA TRP A 167 -25.46 1.14 -14.90
C TRP A 167 -24.15 0.51 -15.40
N LYS A 168 -23.75 -0.64 -14.83
CA LYS A 168 -22.54 -1.40 -15.20
C LYS A 168 -22.67 -2.11 -16.55
N PHE A 169 -23.90 -2.44 -16.95
CA PHE A 169 -24.19 -3.27 -18.11
C PHE A 169 -24.74 -2.45 -19.29
N ILE A 170 -25.38 -1.31 -19.02
CA ILE A 170 -25.88 -0.42 -20.07
C ILE A 170 -24.73 0.42 -20.63
N LYS A 171 -24.27 0.08 -21.84
CA LYS A 171 -23.12 0.70 -22.53
C LYS A 171 -23.15 2.23 -22.51
N ASN A 172 -24.32 2.84 -22.73
CA ASN A 172 -24.45 4.30 -22.74
C ASN A 172 -24.28 4.91 -21.34
N VAL A 173 -24.92 4.33 -20.32
CA VAL A 173 -24.83 4.81 -18.92
C VAL A 173 -23.41 4.63 -18.38
N ARG A 174 -22.79 3.48 -18.68
CA ARG A 174 -21.40 3.19 -18.32
C ARG A 174 -20.42 4.19 -18.96
N ARG A 175 -20.58 4.48 -20.26
CA ARG A 175 -19.74 5.46 -20.98
C ARG A 175 -19.81 6.85 -20.37
N THR A 176 -20.98 7.29 -19.91
CA THR A 176 -21.13 8.62 -19.29
C THR A 176 -20.49 8.70 -17.90
N ILE A 177 -20.33 7.57 -17.20
CA ILE A 177 -19.60 7.50 -15.93
C ILE A 177 -18.08 7.41 -16.15
N GLU A 178 -17.63 6.67 -17.18
CA GLU A 178 -16.21 6.44 -17.47
C GLU A 178 -15.49 7.66 -18.11
N ARG A 179 -16.23 8.55 -18.80
CA ARG A 179 -15.68 9.75 -19.44
C ARG A 179 -16.42 11.02 -18.99
N PRO A 180 -16.14 11.52 -17.78
CA PRO A 180 -16.59 12.84 -17.38
C PRO A 180 -15.81 13.90 -18.19
N TRP A 181 -16.52 14.70 -18.98
CA TRP A 181 -16.01 15.81 -19.80
C TRP A 181 -15.14 16.81 -19.00
#